data_AF-A0A7K8Q1L6-F1
#
_entry.id   AF-A0A7K8Q1L6-F1
#
_cell.length_a   1.000
_cell.length_b   1.000
_cell.length_c   1.000
_cell.angle_alpha   90.00
_cell.angle_beta   90.00
_cell.angle_gamma   90.00
#
_symmetry.space_group_name_H-M   'P 1'
#
loop_
_entity.id
_entity.type
_entity.pdbx_description
1 polymer ?
#
loop_
_entity_poly.entity_id
_entity_poly.type
_entity_poly.pdbx_seq_one_letter_code
_entity_poly.pdbx_strand_id
1 'polypeptide(L)'
;LVETQERVRVLTSSSVMQVVRNKPVARQAPGKRKCNCRQEMRTTQLGPGRFQMTQEVVCDECPNVKLVNEERTLEVEIEPGVRDGMEYPFIGEGEPHVDGEPGDLRFRIKVLKHPVYERRGDDLYTNVTISLVEALTGFEMDIAHLDGHKVHIARDKITKPGAKLWKKGEGLPNFDNNNIKGSLIITFDVEFPKEQLTNEQREG
;
A
#
# COMPACT_ATOMS: atom_id res chain seq x y z
N LEU A 1 17.81 5.54 -4.11
CA LEU A 1 16.89 4.56 -3.50
C LEU A 1 16.54 5.06 -2.11
N VAL A 2 15.70 6.09 -2.03
CA VAL A 2 15.23 6.65 -0.75
C VAL A 2 13.91 5.95 -0.48
N GLU A 3 13.99 4.89 0.33
CA GLU A 3 12.84 4.10 0.76
C GLU A 3 12.20 4.83 1.95
N THR A 4 11.36 5.83 1.70
CA THR A 4 10.50 6.39 2.74
C THR A 4 9.40 5.37 3.04
N GLN A 5 9.70 4.40 3.90
CA GLN A 5 8.71 3.52 4.52
C GLN A 5 7.90 4.32 5.55
N GLU A 6 7.03 5.21 5.08
CA GLU A 6 5.98 5.75 5.94
C GLU A 6 4.92 4.66 6.14
N ARG A 7 4.77 4.24 7.39
CA ARG A 7 3.92 3.12 7.80
C ARG A 7 2.49 3.62 7.93
N VAL A 8 1.62 3.20 7.02
CA VAL A 8 0.23 3.64 7.00
C VAL A 8 -0.69 2.48 7.36
N ARG A 9 -1.62 2.70 8.31
CA ARG A 9 -2.65 1.73 8.69
C ARG A 9 -3.91 2.03 7.89
N VAL A 10 -4.32 1.10 7.01
CA VAL A 10 -5.56 1.22 6.24
C VAL A 10 -6.58 0.22 6.81
N LEU A 11 -7.73 0.72 7.26
CA LEU A 11 -8.95 -0.06 7.50
C LEU A 11 -10.01 0.56 6.56
N THR A 12 -10.67 -0.27 5.78
CA THR A 12 -11.40 0.11 4.56
C THR A 12 -12.73 0.82 4.80
N SER A 13 -12.96 1.93 4.10
CA SER A 13 -14.10 2.25 3.21
C SER A 13 -13.80 3.63 2.61
N SER A 14 -13.30 3.68 1.37
CA SER A 14 -12.90 4.92 0.64
C SER A 14 -12.30 6.01 1.53
N SER A 15 -11.08 5.78 2.02
CA SER A 15 -10.42 6.72 2.93
C SER A 15 -9.36 7.49 2.14
N VAL A 16 -9.52 8.82 2.08
CA VAL A 16 -8.47 9.72 1.61
C VAL A 16 -7.39 9.78 2.68
N MET A 17 -6.14 9.52 2.30
CA MET A 17 -5.00 9.58 3.18
C MET A 17 -4.12 10.76 2.81
N GLN A 18 -3.87 11.64 3.77
CA GLN A 18 -2.97 12.78 3.59
C GLN A 18 -1.59 12.43 4.12
N VAL A 19 -0.58 12.61 3.27
CA VAL A 19 0.83 12.46 3.61
C VAL A 19 1.50 13.82 3.50
N VAL A 20 2.04 14.32 4.61
CA VAL A 20 2.80 15.58 4.62
C VAL A 20 4.27 15.24 4.40
N ARG A 21 4.86 15.82 3.36
CA ARG A 21 6.26 15.63 3.01
C ARG A 21 6.98 16.97 2.94
N ASN A 22 8.19 17.01 3.49
CA ASN A 22 9.10 18.11 3.28
C ASN A 22 9.86 17.91 1.95
N LYS A 23 9.56 18.74 0.95
CA LYS A 23 10.15 18.68 -0.38
C LYS A 23 11.06 19.89 -0.60
N PRO A 24 12.33 19.68 -1.00
CA PRO A 24 13.15 20.79 -1.49
C PRO A 24 12.58 21.30 -2.81
N VAL A 25 12.41 22.62 -2.92
CA VAL A 25 11.91 23.31 -4.11
C VAL A 25 12.98 24.30 -4.59
N ALA A 26 13.22 24.31 -5.89
CA ALA A 26 14.13 25.23 -6.55
C ALA A 26 13.57 26.67 -6.50
N ARG A 27 14.29 27.57 -5.83
CA ARG A 27 14.00 29.02 -5.83
C ARG A 27 15.17 29.78 -6.43
N GLN A 28 14.89 30.83 -7.20
CA GLN A 28 15.93 31.67 -7.77
C GLN A 28 16.77 32.33 -6.67
N ALA A 29 18.08 32.35 -6.88
CA ALA A 29 19.06 33.01 -6.03
C ALA A 29 19.79 34.09 -6.83
N PRO A 30 20.32 35.14 -6.19
CA PRO A 30 21.11 36.14 -6.89
C PRO A 30 22.37 35.54 -7.52
N GLY A 31 22.78 36.12 -8.65
CA GLY A 31 23.93 35.70 -9.45
C GLY A 31 23.57 34.74 -10.59
N LYS A 32 24.60 34.37 -11.36
CA LYS A 32 24.52 33.36 -12.41
C LYS A 32 25.44 32.19 -12.09
N ARG A 33 25.08 31.00 -12.55
CA ARG A 33 25.90 29.78 -12.45
C ARG A 33 26.25 29.30 -13.86
N LYS A 34 27.38 28.60 -13.99
CA LYS A 34 27.75 27.92 -15.23
C LYS A 34 26.94 26.62 -15.36
N CYS A 35 26.32 26.41 -16.51
CA CYS A 35 25.50 25.23 -16.84
C CYS A 35 25.82 24.74 -18.26
N ASN A 36 25.32 23.56 -18.64
CA ASN A 36 25.45 22.99 -19.99
C ASN A 36 26.90 23.01 -20.54
N CYS A 37 27.88 22.76 -19.67
CA CYS A 37 29.29 22.80 -20.04
C CYS A 37 29.60 21.74 -21.10
N ARG A 38 30.16 22.18 -22.22
CA ARG A 38 30.58 21.33 -23.34
C ARG A 38 32.02 21.62 -23.73
N GLN A 39 32.69 20.62 -24.28
CA GLN A 39 34.04 20.77 -24.80
C GLN A 39 33.97 21.31 -26.23
N GLU A 40 34.62 22.45 -26.47
CA GLU A 40 34.76 23.05 -27.79
C GLU A 40 36.23 23.17 -28.17
N MET A 41 36.54 22.91 -29.46
CA MET A 41 37.87 23.11 -30.01
C MET A 41 38.01 24.57 -30.43
N ARG A 42 38.86 25.33 -29.75
CA ARG A 42 39.15 26.72 -30.09
C ARG A 42 40.48 26.82 -30.80
N THR A 43 40.45 27.31 -32.04
CA THR A 43 41.64 27.58 -32.85
C THR A 43 42.12 29.00 -32.60
N THR A 44 43.31 29.17 -32.03
CA THR A 44 43.97 30.47 -31.84
C THR A 44 45.10 30.64 -32.84
N GLN A 45 45.09 31.73 -33.62
CA GLN A 45 46.18 32.05 -34.55
C GLN A 45 47.33 32.74 -33.78
N LEU A 46 48.51 32.13 -33.81
CA LEU A 46 49.72 32.65 -33.16
C LEU A 46 50.62 33.43 -34.14
N GLY A 47 50.25 33.47 -35.42
CA GLY A 47 50.93 34.20 -36.49
C GLY A 47 50.58 33.65 -37.87
N PRO A 48 51.19 34.17 -38.95
CA PRO A 48 50.96 33.68 -40.31
C PRO A 48 51.32 32.19 -40.41
N GLY A 49 50.34 31.34 -40.74
CA GLY A 49 50.51 29.89 -40.87
C GLY A 49 50.70 29.10 -39.57
N ARG A 50 50.59 29.73 -38.39
CA ARG A 50 50.71 29.05 -37.08
C ARG A 50 49.38 29.10 -36.33
N PHE A 51 48.78 27.94 -36.11
CA PHE A 51 47.52 27.78 -35.38
C PHE A 51 47.72 26.80 -34.23
N GLN A 52 47.14 27.12 -33.07
CA GLN A 52 47.04 26.22 -31.93
C GLN A 52 45.57 25.87 -31.73
N MET A 53 45.25 24.58 -31.74
CA MET A 53 43.92 24.09 -31.37
C MET A 53 43.97 23.67 -29.91
N THR A 54 43.19 24.34 -29.06
CA THR A 54 43.07 24.01 -27.64
C THR A 54 41.64 23.58 -27.36
N GLN A 55 41.50 22.53 -26.55
CA GLN A 55 40.20 22.11 -26.06
C GLN A 55 39.83 22.98 -24.85
N GLU A 56 38.80 23.80 -25.00
CA GLU A 56 38.30 24.67 -23.93
C GLU A 56 36.92 24.19 -23.49
N VAL A 57 36.63 24.25 -22.19
CA VAL A 57 35.29 23.97 -21.66
C VAL A 57 34.49 25.27 -21.69
N VAL A 58 33.50 25.31 -22.56
CA VAL A 58 32.57 26.44 -22.68
C VAL A 58 31.28 26.07 -21.96
N CYS A 59 30.82 26.94 -21.07
CA CYS A 59 29.58 26.76 -20.32
C CYS A 59 28.66 27.94 -20.58
N ASP A 60 27.35 27.67 -20.60
CA ASP A 60 26.33 28.71 -20.66
C ASP A 60 26.12 29.34 -19.27
N GLU A 61 25.60 30.57 -19.21
CA GLU A 61 25.28 31.24 -17.93
C GLU A 61 23.79 31.06 -17.59
N CYS A 62 23.48 30.13 -16.69
CA CYS A 62 22.13 29.93 -16.17
C CYS A 62 21.86 30.80 -14.93
N PRO A 63 20.59 31.10 -14.61
CA PRO A 63 20.21 31.68 -13.32
C PRO A 63 20.69 30.80 -12.16
N ASN A 64 21.15 31.44 -11.08
CA ASN A 64 21.49 30.72 -9.87
C ASN A 64 20.21 30.26 -9.14
N VAL A 65 20.26 29.08 -8.53
CA VAL A 65 19.10 28.43 -7.89
C VAL A 65 19.55 27.89 -6.54
N LYS A 66 18.72 28.11 -5.51
CA LYS A 66 18.87 27.49 -4.19
C LYS A 66 17.70 26.53 -3.94
N LEU A 67 17.98 25.41 -3.30
CA LEU A 67 16.94 24.50 -2.85
C LEU A 67 16.45 24.96 -1.47
N VAL A 68 15.15 25.19 -1.33
CA VAL A 68 14.51 25.54 -0.06
C VAL A 68 13.48 24.48 0.26
N ASN A 69 13.53 23.99 1.50
CA ASN A 69 12.58 23.00 2.00
C ASN A 69 11.19 23.64 2.16
N GLU A 70 10.19 23.00 1.57
CA GLU A 70 8.79 23.41 1.62
C GLU A 70 7.92 22.19 1.96
N GLU A 71 6.98 22.36 2.89
CA GLU A 71 6.04 21.31 3.23
C GLU A 71 4.94 21.23 2.18
N ARG A 72 4.71 20.02 1.66
CA ARG A 72 3.62 19.69 0.75
C ARG A 72 2.78 18.57 1.32
N THR A 73 1.46 18.71 1.21
CA THR A 73 0.51 17.66 1.53
C THR A 73 0.11 16.96 0.24
N LEU A 74 0.28 15.65 0.20
CA LEU A 74 -0.15 14.78 -0.90
C LEU A 74 -1.35 13.97 -0.43
N GLU A 75 -2.40 13.92 -1.24
CA GLU A 75 -3.61 13.16 -0.93
C GLU A 75 -3.62 11.88 -1.77
N VAL A 76 -3.72 10.74 -1.10
CA VAL A 76 -3.83 9.41 -1.72
C VAL A 76 -5.25 8.91 -1.49
N GLU A 77 -6.00 8.74 -2.57
CA GLU A 77 -7.30 8.09 -2.51
C GLU A 77 -7.12 6.57 -2.59
N ILE A 78 -7.51 5.85 -1.54
CA ILE A 78 -7.44 4.39 -1.51
C ILE A 78 -8.79 3.83 -1.96
N GLU A 79 -8.79 3.30 -3.18
CA GLU A 79 -9.96 2.63 -3.74
C GLU A 79 -10.26 1.31 -3.01
N PRO A 80 -11.54 0.88 -2.97
CA PRO A 80 -11.90 -0.43 -2.47
C PRO A 80 -11.19 -1.54 -3.26
N GLY A 81 -10.78 -2.61 -2.58
CA GLY A 81 -10.18 -3.77 -3.24
C GLY A 81 -8.68 -3.65 -3.54
N VAL A 82 -8.04 -2.50 -3.29
CA VAL A 82 -6.59 -2.30 -3.45
C VAL A 82 -5.79 -3.44 -2.82
N ARG A 83 -4.84 -3.97 -3.58
CA ARG A 83 -4.02 -5.14 -3.20
C ARG A 83 -2.75 -4.72 -2.46
N ASP A 84 -2.21 -5.64 -1.67
CA ASP A 84 -0.92 -5.44 -1.00
C ASP A 84 0.20 -5.22 -2.02
N GLY A 85 1.06 -4.24 -1.75
CA GLY A 85 2.20 -3.90 -2.58
C GLY A 85 1.88 -3.05 -3.81
N MET A 86 0.63 -2.64 -4.02
CA MET A 86 0.23 -1.76 -5.12
C MET A 86 0.90 -0.39 -5.00
N GLU A 87 1.31 0.20 -6.13
CA GLU A 87 1.98 1.50 -6.17
C GLU A 87 1.03 2.59 -6.64
N TYR A 88 1.06 3.74 -5.96
CA TYR A 88 0.37 4.96 -6.36
C TYR A 88 1.41 6.03 -6.78
N PRO A 89 1.48 6.39 -8.07
CA PRO A 89 2.47 7.32 -8.58
C PRO A 89 2.04 8.79 -8.43
N PHE A 90 2.98 9.64 -8.03
CA PHE A 90 2.91 11.10 -8.08
C PHE A 90 3.99 11.64 -9.01
N ILE A 91 3.57 12.11 -10.17
CA ILE A 91 4.46 12.56 -11.25
C ILE A 91 5.11 13.89 -10.87
N GLY A 92 6.43 14.01 -11.01
CA GLY A 92 7.17 15.24 -10.70
C GLY A 92 7.20 15.61 -9.21
N GLU A 93 6.71 14.72 -8.33
CA GLU A 93 6.80 14.90 -6.89
C GLU A 93 8.06 14.30 -6.28
N GLY A 94 8.96 13.71 -7.07
CA GLY A 94 10.26 13.22 -6.63
C GLY A 94 11.25 14.33 -6.23
N GLU A 95 12.52 13.97 -6.10
CA GLU A 95 13.56 14.93 -5.75
C GLU A 95 13.84 15.92 -6.89
N PRO A 96 14.00 17.22 -6.59
CA PRO A 96 14.28 18.24 -7.60
C PRO A 96 15.70 18.09 -8.15
N HIS A 97 15.85 18.35 -9.45
CA HIS A 97 17.15 18.54 -10.07
C HIS A 97 17.36 20.01 -10.38
N VAL A 98 18.60 20.50 -10.26
CA VAL A 98 18.93 21.91 -10.53
C VAL A 98 18.85 22.24 -12.02
N ASP A 99 19.10 21.24 -12.87
CA ASP A 99 19.19 21.34 -14.34
C ASP A 99 18.17 20.43 -15.05
N GLY A 100 17.16 19.92 -14.34
CA GLY A 100 16.23 18.95 -14.91
C GLY A 100 14.89 18.88 -14.19
N GLU A 101 13.97 18.11 -14.75
CA GLU A 101 12.67 17.87 -14.15
C GLU A 101 12.82 17.00 -12.88
N PRO A 102 11.98 17.23 -11.85
CA PRO A 102 11.93 16.33 -10.70
C PRO A 102 11.53 14.92 -11.14
N GLY A 103 12.05 13.91 -10.44
CA GLY A 103 11.60 12.52 -10.66
C GLY A 103 10.18 12.27 -10.16
N ASP A 104 9.76 11.01 -10.17
CA ASP A 104 8.46 10.59 -9.65
C ASP A 104 8.57 10.07 -8.21
N LEU A 105 7.52 10.29 -7.42
CA LEU A 105 7.33 9.64 -6.13
C LEU A 105 6.32 8.51 -6.29
N ARG A 106 6.58 7.34 -5.70
CA ARG A 106 5.62 6.24 -5.68
C ARG A 106 5.37 5.80 -4.25
N PHE A 107 4.11 5.84 -3.84
CA PHE A 107 3.71 5.25 -2.57
C PHE A 107 3.39 3.78 -2.76
N ARG A 108 3.98 2.93 -1.93
CA ARG A 108 3.66 1.50 -1.91
C ARG A 108 2.68 1.21 -0.79
N ILE A 109 1.50 0.73 -1.14
CA ILE A 109 0.44 0.42 -0.19
C ILE A 109 0.77 -0.91 0.48
N LYS A 110 0.71 -0.93 1.82
CA LYS A 110 0.95 -2.12 2.62
C LYS A 110 -0.28 -2.45 3.45
N VAL A 111 -0.83 -3.65 3.22
CA VAL A 111 -1.97 -4.15 4.00
C VAL A 111 -1.46 -4.68 5.33
N LEU A 112 -2.10 -4.23 6.41
CA LEU A 112 -1.77 -4.71 7.75
C LEU A 112 -2.55 -5.97 8.09
N LYS A 113 -1.91 -6.83 8.89
CA LYS A 113 -2.58 -8.02 9.41
C LYS A 113 -3.67 -7.59 10.39
N HIS A 114 -4.88 -8.10 10.16
CA HIS A 114 -5.99 -7.93 11.08
C HIS A 114 -6.00 -9.09 12.09
N PRO A 115 -6.36 -8.87 13.37
CA PRO A 115 -6.35 -9.93 14.39
C PRO A 115 -7.34 -11.07 14.11
N VAL A 116 -8.47 -10.78 13.48
CA VAL A 116 -9.58 -11.75 13.26
C VAL A 116 -9.67 -12.25 11.82
N TYR A 117 -9.18 -11.45 10.88
CA TYR A 117 -9.40 -11.67 9.45
C TYR A 117 -8.08 -11.77 8.71
N GLU A 118 -7.98 -12.75 7.82
CA GLU A 118 -6.86 -12.90 6.91
C GLU A 118 -7.38 -12.75 5.47
N ARG A 119 -6.86 -11.77 4.74
CA ARG A 119 -7.18 -11.58 3.32
C ARG A 119 -6.34 -12.51 2.47
N ARG A 120 -6.96 -13.22 1.53
CA ARG A 120 -6.28 -13.98 0.47
C ARG A 120 -6.96 -13.70 -0.87
N GLY A 121 -6.32 -12.88 -1.70
CA GLY A 121 -6.97 -12.35 -2.91
C GLY A 121 -8.14 -11.44 -2.53
N ASP A 122 -9.33 -11.72 -3.06
CA ASP A 122 -10.57 -10.99 -2.75
C ASP A 122 -11.37 -11.67 -1.63
N ASP A 123 -10.94 -12.85 -1.18
CA ASP A 123 -11.60 -13.62 -0.14
C ASP A 123 -11.07 -13.25 1.25
N LEU A 124 -11.96 -13.36 2.24
CA LEU A 124 -11.64 -13.19 3.66
C LEU A 124 -11.70 -14.53 4.38
N TYR A 125 -10.71 -14.80 5.21
CA TYR A 125 -10.62 -15.99 6.03
C TYR A 125 -10.74 -15.62 7.50
N THR A 126 -11.50 -16.40 8.25
CA THR A 126 -11.61 -16.26 9.70
C THR A 126 -11.78 -17.61 10.36
N ASN A 127 -11.38 -17.70 11.62
CA ASN A 127 -11.54 -18.90 12.43
C ASN A 127 -12.52 -18.61 13.56
N VAL A 128 -13.44 -19.55 13.76
CA VAL A 128 -14.48 -19.46 14.79
C VAL A 128 -14.45 -20.73 15.61
N THR A 129 -14.39 -20.57 16.92
CA THR A 129 -14.47 -21.68 17.86
C THR A 129 -15.91 -21.91 18.28
N ILE A 130 -16.37 -23.16 18.15
CA ILE A 130 -17.69 -23.62 18.60
C ILE A 130 -17.53 -24.71 19.65
N SER A 131 -18.49 -24.86 20.54
CA SER A 131 -18.51 -25.95 21.52
C SER A 131 -18.78 -27.30 20.85
N LEU A 132 -18.36 -28.39 21.49
CA LEU A 132 -18.67 -29.74 21.02
C LEU A 132 -20.19 -30.00 20.89
N VAL A 133 -21.00 -29.42 21.80
CA VAL A 133 -22.47 -29.57 21.76
C VAL A 133 -23.01 -28.89 20.50
N GLU A 134 -22.67 -27.62 20.26
CA GLU A 134 -23.05 -26.87 19.07
C GLU A 134 -22.59 -27.55 17.77
N ALA A 135 -21.37 -28.14 17.78
CA ALA A 135 -20.85 -28.87 16.64
C ALA A 135 -21.70 -30.12 16.30
N LEU A 136 -22.37 -30.73 17.28
CA LEU A 136 -23.20 -31.92 17.12
C LEU A 136 -24.69 -31.60 16.87
N THR A 137 -25.25 -30.66 17.63
CA THR A 137 -26.69 -30.31 17.59
C THR A 137 -27.03 -29.23 16.57
N GLY A 138 -26.02 -28.54 16.04
CA GLY A 138 -26.18 -27.35 15.23
C GLY A 138 -26.11 -26.07 16.05
N PHE A 139 -25.91 -24.95 15.36
CA PHE A 139 -25.74 -23.63 15.97
C PHE A 139 -26.20 -22.52 15.02
N GLU A 140 -26.51 -21.37 15.63
CA GLU A 140 -26.73 -20.11 14.95
C GLU A 140 -25.91 -19.03 15.65
N MET A 141 -25.21 -18.20 14.87
CA MET A 141 -24.42 -17.10 15.41
C MET A 141 -24.25 -15.98 14.39
N ASP A 142 -23.90 -14.79 14.89
CA ASP A 142 -23.57 -13.64 14.07
C ASP A 142 -22.09 -13.28 14.21
N ILE A 143 -21.41 -13.08 13.08
CA ILE A 143 -20.03 -12.59 13.06
C ILE A 143 -20.02 -11.13 12.61
N ALA A 144 -19.32 -10.26 13.33
CA ALA A 144 -19.13 -8.87 12.95
C ALA A 144 -18.11 -8.75 11.82
N HIS A 145 -18.53 -8.28 10.65
CA HIS A 145 -17.68 -8.04 9.47
C HIS A 145 -16.80 -6.79 9.66
N LEU A 146 -15.86 -6.57 8.74
CA LEU A 146 -14.93 -5.43 8.71
C LEU A 146 -15.61 -4.06 8.58
N ASP A 147 -16.76 -3.99 7.92
CA ASP A 147 -17.62 -2.80 7.81
C ASP A 147 -18.62 -2.67 8.97
N GLY A 148 -18.64 -3.64 9.88
CA GLY A 148 -19.44 -3.61 11.10
C GLY A 148 -20.85 -4.20 10.98
N HIS A 149 -21.30 -4.63 9.78
CA HIS A 149 -22.55 -5.41 9.73
C HIS A 149 -22.33 -6.82 10.26
N LYS A 150 -23.45 -7.45 10.63
CA LYS A 150 -23.46 -8.82 11.16
C LYS A 150 -23.75 -9.80 10.04
N VAL A 151 -22.87 -10.78 9.88
CA VAL A 151 -23.08 -11.93 8.98
C VAL A 151 -23.67 -13.07 9.78
N HIS A 152 -24.94 -13.35 9.52
CA HIS A 152 -25.65 -14.46 10.16
C HIS A 152 -25.24 -15.81 9.56
N ILE A 153 -24.91 -16.75 10.43
CA ILE A 153 -24.48 -18.10 10.11
C ILE A 153 -25.29 -19.10 10.93
N ALA A 154 -25.98 -19.98 10.23
CA ALA A 154 -26.75 -21.08 10.80
C ALA A 154 -26.31 -22.40 10.17
N ARG A 155 -26.24 -23.46 10.99
CA ARG A 155 -25.91 -24.80 10.52
C ARG A 155 -26.56 -25.86 11.41
N ASP A 156 -27.45 -26.64 10.81
CA ASP A 156 -28.20 -27.70 11.51
C ASP A 156 -27.55 -29.09 11.41
N LYS A 157 -26.35 -29.16 10.84
CA LYS A 157 -25.63 -30.40 10.55
C LYS A 157 -24.38 -30.52 11.42
N ILE A 158 -23.97 -31.75 11.66
CA ILE A 158 -22.70 -32.04 12.34
C ILE A 158 -21.55 -31.28 11.66
N THR A 159 -20.84 -30.50 12.46
CA THR A 159 -19.70 -29.69 12.05
C THR A 159 -18.43 -30.32 12.58
N LYS A 160 -17.61 -30.84 11.66
CA LYS A 160 -16.32 -31.44 12.01
C LYS A 160 -15.29 -30.34 12.33
N PRO A 161 -14.31 -30.60 13.21
CA PRO A 161 -13.16 -29.71 13.38
C PRO A 161 -12.47 -29.46 12.04
N GLY A 162 -12.12 -28.21 11.75
CA GLY A 162 -11.54 -27.77 10.48
C GLY A 162 -12.52 -27.71 9.31
N ALA A 163 -13.82 -27.94 9.54
CA ALA A 163 -14.83 -27.74 8.52
C ALA A 163 -14.89 -26.27 8.10
N LYS A 164 -15.13 -26.05 6.81
CA LYS A 164 -15.23 -24.70 6.23
C LYS A 164 -16.65 -24.39 5.79
N LEU A 165 -17.04 -23.13 5.93
CA LEU A 165 -18.27 -22.58 5.40
C LEU A 165 -17.95 -21.37 4.53
N TRP A 166 -18.54 -21.32 3.35
CA TRP A 166 -18.39 -20.22 2.41
C TRP A 166 -19.64 -19.36 2.43
N LYS A 167 -19.47 -18.08 2.75
CA LYS A 167 -20.52 -17.07 2.58
C LYS A 167 -20.15 -16.17 1.40
N LYS A 168 -20.78 -16.45 0.26
CA LYS A 168 -20.54 -15.71 -0.99
C LYS A 168 -21.02 -14.26 -0.84
N GLY A 169 -20.26 -13.32 -1.39
CA GLY A 169 -20.60 -11.88 -1.36
C GLY A 169 -20.16 -11.15 -0.10
N GLU A 170 -19.68 -11.88 0.92
CA GLU A 170 -19.16 -11.35 2.18
C GLU A 170 -17.62 -11.23 2.17
N GLY A 171 -16.96 -11.34 1.02
CA GLY A 171 -15.53 -11.05 0.90
C GLY A 171 -15.25 -9.56 0.71
N LEU A 172 -14.04 -9.24 0.25
CA LEU A 172 -13.67 -7.89 -0.15
C LEU A 172 -14.11 -7.60 -1.60
N PRO A 173 -14.34 -6.33 -1.96
CA PRO A 173 -14.59 -5.94 -3.34
C PRO A 173 -13.35 -6.21 -4.20
N ASN A 174 -13.59 -6.65 -5.44
CA ASN A 174 -12.55 -6.78 -6.44
C ASN A 174 -12.13 -5.40 -6.95
N PHE A 175 -10.82 -5.19 -7.10
CA PHE A 175 -10.25 -3.91 -7.52
C PHE A 175 -10.70 -3.47 -8.93
N ASP A 176 -10.80 -4.41 -9.88
CA ASP A 176 -11.15 -4.09 -11.28
C ASP A 176 -12.67 -3.90 -11.45
N ASN A 177 -13.47 -4.56 -10.61
CA ASN A 177 -14.92 -4.46 -10.64
C ASN A 177 -15.52 -4.51 -9.23
N ASN A 178 -15.82 -3.32 -8.69
CA ASN A 178 -16.38 -3.13 -7.36
C ASN A 178 -17.76 -3.78 -7.13
N ASN A 179 -18.48 -4.18 -8.19
CA ASN A 179 -19.74 -4.91 -8.07
C ASN A 179 -19.53 -6.39 -7.70
N ILE A 180 -18.32 -6.91 -7.90
CA ILE A 180 -17.97 -8.29 -7.57
C ILE A 180 -17.26 -8.26 -6.21
N LYS A 181 -17.78 -9.07 -5.28
CA LYS A 181 -17.15 -9.32 -3.98
C LYS A 181 -16.70 -10.77 -3.91
N GLY A 182 -15.60 -11.00 -3.19
CA GLY A 182 -15.17 -12.34 -2.83
C GLY A 182 -16.12 -13.03 -1.85
N SER A 183 -15.64 -14.11 -1.23
CA SER A 183 -16.35 -14.85 -0.19
C SER A 183 -15.70 -14.68 1.17
N LEU A 184 -16.51 -14.80 2.22
CA LEU A 184 -16.03 -15.05 3.58
C LEU A 184 -15.94 -16.56 3.81
N ILE A 185 -14.75 -17.05 4.14
CA ILE A 185 -14.48 -18.44 4.45
C ILE A 185 -14.24 -18.56 5.95
N ILE A 186 -15.18 -19.21 6.62
CA ILE A 186 -15.12 -19.46 8.06
C ILE A 186 -14.63 -20.88 8.27
N THR A 187 -13.54 -21.05 9.02
CA THR A 187 -13.08 -22.35 9.50
C THR A 187 -13.52 -22.55 10.94
N PHE A 188 -14.14 -23.70 11.23
CA PHE A 188 -14.62 -24.00 12.57
C PHE A 188 -13.63 -24.85 13.35
N ASP A 189 -13.22 -24.34 14.51
CA ASP A 189 -12.50 -25.09 15.52
C ASP A 189 -13.49 -25.57 16.58
N VAL A 190 -13.34 -26.81 17.06
CA VAL A 190 -14.25 -27.38 18.07
C VAL A 190 -13.54 -27.40 19.41
N GLU A 191 -14.09 -26.68 20.39
CA GLU A 191 -13.62 -26.73 21.77
C GLU A 191 -14.27 -27.93 22.48
N PHE A 192 -13.41 -28.84 22.94
CA PHE A 192 -13.82 -29.97 23.77
C PHE A 192 -13.95 -29.51 25.23
N PRO A 193 -14.88 -30.12 26.00
CA PRO A 193 -15.00 -29.83 27.42
C PRO A 193 -13.69 -30.15 28.15
N LYS A 194 -13.29 -29.25 29.05
CA LYS A 194 -12.05 -29.39 29.85
C LYS A 194 -12.17 -30.46 30.94
N GLU A 195 -13.39 -30.68 31.41
CA GLU A 195 -13.71 -31.65 32.45
C GLU A 195 -14.14 -32.98 31.85
N GLN A 196 -13.92 -34.07 32.60
CA GLN A 196 -14.44 -35.37 32.19
C GLN A 196 -15.96 -35.38 32.32
N LEU A 197 -16.63 -36.00 31.35
CA LEU A 197 -18.08 -36.22 31.39
C LEU A 197 -18.45 -37.05 32.63
N THR A 198 -19.50 -36.61 33.33
CA THR A 198 -20.11 -37.36 34.45
C THR A 198 -20.71 -38.68 33.94
N ASN A 199 -20.92 -39.65 34.82
CA ASN A 199 -21.52 -40.94 34.43
C ASN A 199 -22.91 -40.74 33.79
N GLU A 200 -23.72 -39.82 34.33
CA GLU A 200 -25.03 -39.46 33.76
C GLU A 200 -24.92 -38.93 32.32
N GLN A 201 -23.94 -38.06 32.03
CA GLN A 201 -23.71 -37.52 30.68
C GLN A 201 -23.19 -38.56 29.68
N ARG A 202 -22.60 -39.67 30.14
CA ARG A 202 -22.13 -40.76 29.27
C ARG A 202 -23.24 -41.73 28.92
N GLU A 203 -24.24 -41.87 29.79
CA GLU A 203 -25.35 -42.82 29.63
C GLU A 203 -26.50 -42.25 28.77
N GLY A 204 -26.57 -40.92 28.61
CA GLY A 204 -27.46 -40.23 27.67
C GLY A 204 -28.65 -39.56 28.34
#